data_AF-A0A2S6Q3W9-F1
#
_entry.id   AF-A0A2S6Q3W9-F1
#
_cell.length_a   1.000
_cell.length_b   1.000
_cell.length_c   1.000
_cell.angle_alpha   90.00
_cell.angle_beta   90.00
_cell.angle_gamma   90.00
#
_symmetry.space_group_name_H-M   'P 1'
#
loop_
_entity.id
_entity.type
_entity.pdbx_description
1 polymer ?
#
loop_
_entity_poly.entity_id
_entity_poly.type
_entity_poly.pdbx_seq_one_letter_code
_entity_poly.pdbx_strand_id
1 'polypeptide(L)'
;MKQTINQAFEDQTKAMDKWYKEEFEPFKQEKEKQKQDFQEFSKIIINNTNEVKYMLSCIYDNKFENATKTWNELNLQPIIKDIKLQNDDLIITDKKDKQLLIKFDDLLANIANILG
;
A
#
# COMPACT_ATOMS: atom_id res chain seq x y z
N MET A 1 -5.91 -37.22 -38.53
CA MET A 1 -4.80 -37.03 -37.56
C MET A 1 -4.08 -35.69 -37.69
N LYS A 2 -3.77 -35.15 -38.89
CA LYS A 2 -3.10 -33.84 -39.02
C LYS A 2 -3.96 -32.62 -38.66
N GLN A 3 -5.28 -32.66 -38.90
CA GLN A 3 -6.19 -31.53 -38.60
C GLN A 3 -6.40 -31.29 -37.10
N THR A 4 -6.40 -32.34 -36.29
CA THR A 4 -6.65 -32.27 -34.84
C THR A 4 -5.50 -31.61 -34.07
N ILE A 5 -4.27 -31.72 -34.58
CA ILE A 5 -3.07 -31.14 -33.96
C ILE A 5 -3.02 -29.62 -34.20
N ASN A 6 -3.38 -29.14 -35.39
CA ASN A 6 -3.41 -27.71 -35.69
C ASN A 6 -4.48 -26.97 -34.87
N GLN A 7 -5.66 -27.58 -34.70
CA GLN A 7 -6.74 -27.00 -33.89
C GLN A 7 -6.34 -26.85 -32.42
N ALA A 8 -5.72 -27.89 -31.84
CA ALA A 8 -5.24 -27.87 -30.46
C ALA A 8 -4.15 -26.80 -30.22
N PHE A 9 -3.26 -26.58 -31.19
CA PHE A 9 -2.26 -25.52 -31.14
C PHE A 9 -2.88 -24.11 -31.24
N GLU A 10 -3.87 -23.93 -32.11
CA GLU A 10 -4.61 -22.66 -32.22
C GLU A 10 -5.40 -22.34 -30.95
N ASP A 11 -6.02 -23.34 -30.33
CA ASP A 11 -6.78 -23.19 -29.08
C ASP A 11 -5.85 -22.90 -27.89
N GLN A 12 -4.66 -23.52 -27.83
CA GLN A 12 -3.64 -23.20 -26.83
C GLN A 12 -3.09 -21.78 -27.01
N THR A 13 -2.88 -21.33 -28.25
CA THR A 13 -2.40 -19.97 -28.53
C THR A 13 -3.42 -18.93 -28.10
N LYS A 14 -4.71 -19.15 -28.39
CA LYS A 14 -5.80 -18.27 -27.94
C LYS A 14 -5.96 -18.26 -26.43
N ALA A 15 -5.80 -19.40 -25.76
CA ALA A 15 -5.85 -19.50 -24.31
C ALA A 15 -4.69 -18.72 -23.66
N MET A 16 -3.48 -18.80 -24.22
CA MET A 16 -2.31 -18.08 -23.73
C MET A 16 -2.43 -16.57 -23.95
N ASP A 17 -2.91 -16.14 -25.12
CA ASP A 17 -3.18 -14.73 -25.42
C ASP A 17 -4.23 -14.15 -24.47
N LYS A 18 -5.27 -14.94 -24.16
CA LYS A 18 -6.31 -14.54 -23.21
C LYS A 18 -5.74 -14.39 -21.80
N TRP A 19 -5.02 -15.40 -21.30
CA TRP A 19 -4.36 -15.34 -19.99
C TRP A 19 -3.41 -14.15 -19.88
N TYR A 20 -2.61 -13.90 -20.90
CA TYR A 20 -1.65 -12.80 -20.90
C TYR A 20 -2.34 -11.44 -20.75
N LYS A 21 -3.42 -11.21 -21.52
CA LYS A 21 -4.15 -9.93 -21.51
C LYS A 21 -5.06 -9.75 -20.29
N GLU A 22 -5.70 -10.83 -19.83
CA GLU A 22 -6.72 -10.75 -18.77
C GLU A 22 -6.14 -10.93 -17.36
N GLU A 23 -5.01 -11.63 -17.22
CA GLU A 23 -4.43 -11.95 -15.91
C GLU A 23 -3.04 -11.36 -15.73
N PHE A 24 -2.12 -11.62 -16.68
CA PHE A 24 -0.72 -11.23 -16.50
C PHE A 24 -0.47 -9.73 -16.64
N GLU A 25 -1.01 -9.08 -17.68
CA GLU A 25 -0.85 -7.63 -17.87
C GLU A 25 -1.42 -6.82 -16.70
N PRO A 26 -2.66 -7.07 -16.22
CA PRO A 26 -3.19 -6.39 -15.05
C PRO A 26 -2.36 -6.62 -13.79
N PHE A 27 -1.89 -7.85 -13.55
CA PHE A 27 -1.01 -8.15 -12.43
C PHE A 27 0.31 -7.37 -12.50
N LYS A 28 0.93 -7.31 -13.69
CA LYS A 28 2.17 -6.57 -13.91
C LYS A 28 1.97 -5.07 -13.64
N GLN A 29 0.89 -4.49 -14.16
CA GLN A 29 0.54 -3.08 -13.95
C GLN A 29 0.31 -2.78 -12.46
N GLU A 30 -0.42 -3.65 -11.76
CA GLU A 30 -0.66 -3.52 -10.32
C GLU A 30 0.66 -3.57 -9.53
N LYS A 31 1.59 -4.44 -9.90
CA LYS A 31 2.92 -4.50 -9.28
C LYS A 31 3.78 -3.27 -9.55
N GLU A 32 3.70 -2.70 -10.75
CA GLU A 32 4.39 -1.46 -11.09
C GLU A 32 3.80 -0.28 -10.30
N LYS A 33 2.48 -0.22 -10.16
CA LYS A 33 1.80 0.79 -9.34
C LYS A 33 2.18 0.69 -7.86
N GLN A 34 2.16 -0.51 -7.28
CA GLN A 34 2.60 -0.74 -5.90
C GLN A 34 4.05 -0.25 -5.65
N LYS A 35 4.95 -0.45 -6.63
CA LYS A 35 6.32 0.09 -6.55
C LYS A 35 6.35 1.61 -6.59
N GLN A 36 5.56 2.24 -7.46
CA GLN A 36 5.47 3.70 -7.53
C GLN A 36 4.91 4.28 -6.23
N ASP A 37 3.81 3.72 -5.72
CA ASP A 37 3.19 4.13 -4.46
C ASP A 37 4.18 4.01 -3.30
N PHE A 38 4.96 2.92 -3.23
CA PHE A 38 6.00 2.75 -2.20
C PHE A 38 7.16 3.74 -2.35
N GLN A 39 7.58 4.06 -3.58
CA GLN A 39 8.63 5.07 -3.82
C GLN A 39 8.16 6.47 -3.40
N GLU A 40 6.91 6.82 -3.69
CA GLU A 40 6.33 8.10 -3.27
C GLU A 40 6.22 8.18 -1.75
N PHE A 41 5.71 7.12 -1.11
CA PHE A 41 5.71 7.00 0.34
C PHE A 41 7.12 7.18 0.93
N SER A 42 8.11 6.47 0.40
CA SER A 42 9.49 6.54 0.87
C SER A 42 10.08 7.96 0.75
N LYS A 43 9.80 8.67 -0.34
CA LYS A 43 10.22 10.07 -0.51
C LYS A 43 9.61 10.98 0.55
N ILE A 44 8.32 10.81 0.85
CA ILE A 44 7.64 11.58 1.91
C ILE A 44 8.32 11.31 3.26
N ILE A 45 8.58 10.05 3.60
CA ILE A 45 9.22 9.67 4.86
C ILE A 45 10.63 10.28 4.98
N ILE A 46 11.46 10.15 3.96
CA ILE A 46 12.84 10.67 3.97
C ILE A 46 12.84 12.20 4.12
N ASN A 47 12.03 12.89 3.33
CA ASN A 47 12.00 14.36 3.31
C ASN A 47 11.40 14.97 4.59
N ASN A 48 10.61 14.19 5.34
CA ASN A 48 9.90 14.66 6.54
C ASN A 48 10.17 13.75 7.75
N THR A 49 11.43 13.35 7.92
CA THR A 49 11.83 12.35 8.92
C THR A 49 11.42 12.76 10.35
N ASN A 50 11.51 14.05 10.69
CA ASN A 50 11.21 14.53 12.04
C ASN A 50 9.71 14.50 12.32
N GLU A 51 8.90 14.92 11.35
CA GLU A 51 7.45 14.90 11.38
C GLU A 51 6.93 13.46 11.47
N VAL A 52 7.55 12.52 10.75
CA VAL A 52 7.22 11.09 10.86
C VAL A 52 7.55 10.56 12.26
N LYS A 53 8.73 10.86 12.79
CA LYS A 53 9.11 10.47 14.17
C LYS A 53 8.15 11.06 15.20
N TYR A 54 7.73 12.30 15.02
CA TYR A 54 6.75 12.97 15.86
C TYR A 54 5.35 12.33 15.75
N MET A 55 4.92 11.99 14.54
CA MET A 55 3.66 11.28 14.33
C MET A 55 3.66 9.93 15.05
N LEU A 56 4.73 9.14 14.89
CA LEU A 56 4.89 7.85 15.56
C LEU A 56 4.93 8.00 17.09
N SER A 57 5.63 9.00 17.62
CA SER A 57 5.64 9.25 19.07
C SER A 57 4.26 9.66 19.59
N CYS A 58 3.50 10.45 18.83
CA CYS A 58 2.12 10.79 19.17
C CYS A 58 1.22 9.55 19.21
N ILE A 59 1.40 8.58 18.31
CA ILE A 59 0.66 7.32 18.34
C ILE A 59 1.00 6.52 19.62
N TYR A 60 2.29 6.38 19.94
CA TYR A 60 2.73 5.71 21.16
C TYR A 60 2.21 6.37 22.44
N ASP A 61 2.19 7.71 22.48
CA ASP A 61 1.71 8.50 23.62
C ASP A 61 0.17 8.60 23.70
N ASN A 62 -0.58 7.91 22.82
CA ASN A 62 -2.03 8.04 22.67
C ASN A 62 -2.52 9.47 22.35
N LYS A 63 -1.65 10.33 21.79
CA LYS A 63 -1.96 11.68 21.31
C LYS A 63 -2.47 11.62 19.87
N PHE A 64 -3.56 10.89 19.65
CA PHE A 64 -4.05 10.54 18.32
C PHE A 64 -4.47 11.72 17.45
N GLU A 65 -4.98 12.80 18.05
CA GLU A 65 -5.33 14.01 17.32
C GLU A 65 -4.10 14.64 16.65
N ASN A 66 -2.98 14.71 17.37
CA ASN A 66 -1.71 15.22 16.84
C ASN A 66 -1.17 14.28 15.75
N ALA A 67 -1.22 12.97 15.97
CA ALA A 67 -0.81 12.00 14.96
C ALA A 67 -1.64 12.13 13.66
N THR A 68 -2.96 12.30 13.78
CA THR A 68 -3.88 12.51 12.66
C THR A 68 -3.57 13.82 11.92
N LYS A 69 -3.29 14.89 12.68
CA LYS A 69 -2.89 16.17 12.10
C LYS A 69 -1.61 16.04 11.30
N THR A 70 -0.57 15.44 11.89
CA THR A 70 0.74 15.27 11.23
C THR A 70 0.64 14.35 10.02
N TRP A 71 -0.12 13.26 10.07
CA TRP A 71 -0.37 12.40 8.90
C TRP A 71 -0.92 13.20 7.71
N ASN A 72 -1.92 14.04 7.97
CA ASN A 72 -2.54 14.85 6.93
C ASN A 72 -1.61 15.99 6.46
N GLU A 73 -0.79 16.57 7.33
CA GLU A 73 0.24 17.57 6.97
C GLU A 73 1.34 16.99 6.09
N LEU A 74 1.69 15.72 6.30
CA LEU A 74 2.60 14.94 5.45
C LEU A 74 1.98 14.61 4.08
N ASN A 75 0.72 14.97 3.82
CA ASN A 75 -0.05 14.65 2.62
C ASN A 75 -0.10 13.14 2.31
N LEU A 76 0.00 12.30 3.35
CA LEU A 76 -0.12 10.86 3.21
C LEU A 76 -1.55 10.49 2.79
N GLN A 77 -1.65 9.51 1.88
CA GLN A 77 -2.94 9.00 1.43
C GLN A 77 -3.28 7.70 2.16
N PRO A 78 -4.56 7.49 2.53
CA PRO A 78 -5.68 8.43 2.40
C PRO A 78 -5.58 9.62 3.36
N ILE A 79 -6.34 10.68 3.10
CA ILE A 79 -6.60 11.72 4.11
C ILE A 79 -7.49 11.12 5.19
N ILE A 80 -7.07 11.24 6.44
CA ILE A 80 -7.69 10.54 7.56
C ILE A 80 -8.43 11.49 8.49
N LYS A 81 -9.45 10.93 9.14
CA LYS A 81 -10.26 11.59 10.16
C LYS A 81 -9.79 11.24 11.56
N ASP A 82 -9.33 10.00 11.77
CA ASP A 82 -8.95 9.49 13.08
C ASP A 82 -7.92 8.36 12.98
N ILE A 83 -7.08 8.25 14.02
CA ILE A 83 -6.16 7.13 14.25
C ILE A 83 -6.41 6.60 15.66
N LYS A 84 -6.44 5.28 15.84
CA LYS A 84 -6.40 4.64 17.15
C LYS A 84 -5.39 3.51 17.17
N LEU A 85 -4.81 3.22 18.33
CA LEU A 85 -3.99 2.04 18.56
C LEU A 85 -4.75 1.10 19.51
N GLN A 86 -4.99 -0.14 19.09
CA GLN A 86 -5.67 -1.16 19.89
C GLN A 86 -5.02 -2.52 19.66
N ASN A 87 -4.49 -3.15 20.71
CA ASN A 87 -3.86 -4.48 20.64
C ASN A 87 -2.82 -4.60 19.50
N ASP A 88 -1.93 -3.62 19.40
CA ASP A 88 -0.89 -3.50 18.36
C ASP A 88 -1.41 -3.26 16.92
N ASP A 89 -2.72 -3.12 16.75
CA ASP A 89 -3.34 -2.70 15.49
C ASP A 89 -3.58 -1.18 15.48
N LEU A 90 -3.01 -0.53 14.47
CA LEU A 90 -3.30 0.85 14.11
C LEU A 90 -4.58 0.87 13.27
N ILE A 91 -5.65 1.37 13.85
CA ILE A 91 -6.94 1.56 13.20
C ILE A 91 -6.97 2.97 12.63
N ILE A 92 -6.89 3.07 11.31
CA ILE A 92 -6.94 4.33 10.57
C ILE A 92 -8.35 4.48 9.99
N THR A 93 -9.04 5.56 10.32
CA THR A 93 -10.36 5.87 9.75
C THR A 93 -10.25 7.03 8.78
N ASP A 94 -10.62 6.81 7.52
CA ASP A 94 -10.61 7.85 6.50
C ASP A 94 -11.81 8.82 6.64
N LYS A 95 -11.83 9.88 5.84
CA LYS A 95 -12.95 10.86 5.83
C LYS A 95 -14.29 10.30 5.34
N LYS A 96 -14.29 9.11 4.73
CA LYS A 96 -15.50 8.39 4.29
C LYS A 96 -15.92 7.33 5.30
N ASP A 97 -15.38 7.37 6.52
CA ASP A 97 -15.58 6.42 7.60
C ASP A 97 -15.17 4.97 7.24
N LYS A 98 -14.32 4.80 6.22
CA LYS A 98 -13.70 3.52 5.91
C LYS A 98 -12.52 3.29 6.85
N GLN A 99 -12.47 2.11 7.44
CA GLN A 99 -11.39 1.71 8.32
C GLN A 99 -10.35 0.88 7.56
N LEU A 100 -9.09 1.16 7.88
CA LEU A 100 -7.93 0.38 7.50
C LEU A 100 -7.23 -0.07 8.78
N LEU A 101 -6.96 -1.37 8.90
CA LEU A 101 -6.16 -1.90 9.99
C LEU A 101 -4.75 -2.16 9.49
N ILE A 102 -3.77 -1.61 10.18
CA ILE A 102 -2.35 -1.83 9.92
C ILE A 102 -1.71 -2.35 11.20
N LYS A 103 -0.91 -3.41 11.12
CA LYS A 103 -0.05 -3.82 12.23
C LYS A 103 0.97 -2.72 12.50
N PHE A 104 0.98 -2.17 13.72
CA PHE A 104 1.82 -1.02 14.02
C PHE A 104 3.31 -1.37 13.91
N ASP A 105 3.69 -2.59 14.29
CA ASP A 105 5.06 -3.10 14.13
C ASP A 105 5.50 -3.16 12.66
N ASP A 106 4.60 -3.56 11.74
CA ASP A 106 4.91 -3.59 10.31
C ASP A 106 5.13 -2.17 9.77
N LEU A 107 4.36 -1.19 10.24
CA LEU A 107 4.57 0.21 9.89
C LEU A 107 5.93 0.71 10.37
N LEU A 108 6.29 0.40 11.62
CA LEU A 108 7.59 0.77 12.20
C LEU A 108 8.75 0.12 11.45
N ALA A 109 8.64 -1.17 11.11
CA ALA A 109 9.65 -1.89 10.34
C ALA A 109 9.82 -1.29 8.94
N ASN A 110 8.72 -0.95 8.26
CA ASN A 110 8.77 -0.31 6.95
C ASN A 110 9.43 1.07 7.00
N ILE A 111 9.10 1.90 8.01
CA ILE A 111 9.72 3.21 8.18
C ILE A 111 11.20 3.08 8.53
N ALA A 112 11.57 2.15 9.41
CA ALA A 112 12.96 1.88 9.74
C ALA A 112 13.77 1.47 8.50
N ASN A 113 13.25 0.55 7.69
CA ASN A 113 13.89 0.14 6.44
C ASN A 113 14.10 1.29 5.45
N ILE A 114 13.20 2.28 5.42
CA ILE A 114 13.31 3.46 4.55
C ILE A 114 14.38 4.43 5.06
N LEU A 115 14.53 4.56 6.37
CA LEU A 115 15.46 5.52 7.00
C LEU A 115 16.90 4.98 7.12
N GLY A 116 17.10 3.67 7.04
CA GLY A 116 18.40 3.00 7.19
C GLY A 116 18.84 2.86 8.64
#